data_AF-A0A4S8P929-F1
#
_entry.id   AF-A0A4S8P929-F1
#
_cell.length_a   1.000
_cell.length_b   1.000
_cell.length_c   1.000
_cell.angle_alpha   90.00
_cell.angle_beta   90.00
_cell.angle_gamma   90.00
#
_symmetry.space_group_name_H-M   'P 1'
#
loop_
_entity.id
_entity.type
_entity.pdbx_description
1 polymer ?
#
loop_
_entity_poly.entity_id
_entity_poly.type
_entity_poly.pdbx_seq_one_letter_code
_entity_poly.pdbx_strand_id
1 'polypeptide(L)'
;MAHPGPWRRWNAALLNLSGVSAGYFYLGRVRTGLAALAGAAVLVWIAAAGAVERDPAAWLAVLALWPAWTALHAWVIGGPRADAEPDSAARPWTPALVGVLAVAALVAGVLALGGAARSAAAEGRAAHEDGDCWGANRHYDRVHEFFQLSFSDALGEARAERAACDLLNDARTAASLGVYEDTVTAYGAYLALDAPAAEGIARGELAAIHADQARAELSEADPTDLADLGRYSKALAIYALLATDFADTPEAEAAPAAVQAMYDDALAAATEAGACEPLDALGYFARAGWIVPESHGDAAAELTAAAVADALTRWPAMLFDCGRAAHDDGDDVEAEILLNLLLTEFPEDANAGEAQEILDAIDAERERIAEEEAQRAAEEEAERQREAEEAAEQAVLDGIRDDIADARGYGGDLAAPEDTGSSGSGEVLLEIGNSTNVQLEVLYTGPETGSFTVNGCSDCSSQCSDWVAVYETVSLPAGEYEVVVRTTGYSAYPYYGAWDLNSGNKYTSCYYLTG
;
A
#
# COMPACT_ATOMS: atom_id res chain seq x y z
N MET A 1 61.48 -10.18 87.56
CA MET A 1 61.30 -10.76 86.22
C MET A 1 60.13 -10.05 85.57
N ALA A 2 60.41 -9.08 84.70
CA ALA A 2 59.35 -8.40 83.96
C ALA A 2 58.92 -9.34 82.82
N HIS A 3 57.68 -9.84 82.86
CA HIS A 3 57.13 -10.57 81.72
C HIS A 3 57.22 -9.66 80.48
N PRO A 4 57.76 -10.14 79.35
CA PRO A 4 57.71 -9.38 78.11
C PRO A 4 56.24 -9.03 77.84
N GLY A 5 55.94 -7.74 77.91
CA GLY A 5 54.56 -7.27 77.96
C GLY A 5 53.80 -7.66 76.69
N PRO A 6 52.48 -7.94 76.79
CA PRO A 6 51.63 -8.32 75.66
C PRO A 6 51.63 -7.28 74.51
N TRP A 7 52.09 -6.06 74.80
CA TRP A 7 52.15 -4.91 73.90
C TRP A 7 52.90 -5.15 72.59
N ARG A 8 53.98 -5.94 72.57
CA ARG A 8 54.76 -6.16 71.33
C ARG A 8 53.93 -6.82 70.21
N ARG A 9 53.06 -7.78 70.57
CA ARG A 9 52.17 -8.46 69.62
C ARG A 9 51.07 -7.52 69.12
N TRP A 10 50.47 -6.77 70.04
CA TRP A 10 49.42 -5.80 69.73
C TRP A 10 49.94 -4.66 68.83
N ASN A 11 51.12 -4.13 69.13
CA ASN A 11 51.76 -3.09 68.33
C ASN A 11 52.05 -3.58 66.90
N ALA A 12 52.59 -4.79 66.73
CA ALA A 12 52.84 -5.36 65.42
C ALA A 12 51.53 -5.60 64.64
N ALA A 13 50.48 -6.09 65.30
CA ALA A 13 49.17 -6.30 64.68
C ALA A 13 48.53 -4.99 64.21
N LEU A 14 48.50 -3.97 65.09
CA LEU A 14 47.94 -2.64 64.78
C LEU A 14 48.71 -1.95 63.63
N LEU A 15 50.03 -2.08 63.61
CA LEU A 15 50.84 -1.56 62.51
C LEU A 15 50.55 -2.28 61.18
N ASN A 16 50.24 -3.58 61.19
CA ASN A 16 49.86 -4.31 59.98
C ASN A 16 48.41 -4.04 59.53
N LEU A 17 47.50 -3.66 60.43
CA LEU A 17 46.13 -3.26 60.06
C LEU A 17 46.10 -2.03 59.13
N SER A 18 47.16 -1.22 59.10
CA SER A 18 47.31 -0.13 58.12
C SER A 18 47.50 -0.60 56.68
N GLY A 19 47.58 -1.91 56.41
CA GLY A 19 47.76 -2.46 55.06
C GLY A 19 49.19 -2.36 54.49
N VAL A 20 50.04 -1.47 55.02
CA VAL A 20 51.44 -1.30 54.57
C VAL A 20 52.44 -2.25 55.23
N SER A 21 51.96 -3.25 55.98
CA SER A 21 52.81 -4.32 56.53
C SER A 21 53.92 -3.84 57.49
N ALA A 22 53.75 -2.67 58.11
CA ALA A 22 54.73 -2.00 58.99
C ALA A 22 55.11 -2.82 60.23
N GLY A 23 54.19 -3.67 60.72
CA GLY A 23 54.40 -4.57 61.85
C GLY A 23 55.48 -5.62 61.59
N TYR A 24 55.64 -6.09 60.35
CA TYR A 24 56.73 -7.03 60.03
C TYR A 24 58.11 -6.38 60.12
N PHE A 25 58.24 -5.12 59.68
CA PHE A 25 59.48 -4.36 59.81
C PHE A 25 59.78 -4.05 61.28
N TYR A 26 58.76 -3.69 62.08
CA TYR A 26 58.87 -3.55 63.53
C TYR A 26 59.38 -4.82 64.22
N LEU A 27 59.01 -6.01 63.73
CA LEU A 27 59.49 -7.30 64.25
C LEU A 27 60.88 -7.73 63.72
N GLY A 28 61.50 -6.93 62.82
CA GLY A 28 62.76 -7.24 62.15
C GLY A 28 62.64 -8.28 61.03
N ARG A 29 61.44 -8.50 60.48
CA ARG A 29 61.13 -9.53 59.47
C ARG A 29 61.00 -8.92 58.07
N VAL A 30 62.11 -8.36 57.55
CA VAL A 30 62.13 -7.59 56.29
C VAL A 30 61.55 -8.37 55.10
N ARG A 31 61.95 -9.64 54.91
CA ARG A 31 61.47 -10.46 53.78
C ARG A 31 59.95 -10.66 53.79
N THR A 32 59.38 -10.93 54.96
CA THR A 32 57.93 -11.09 55.14
C THR A 32 57.20 -9.76 54.93
N GLY A 33 57.79 -8.65 55.42
CA GLY A 33 57.26 -7.31 55.19
C GLY A 33 57.18 -6.94 53.71
N LEU A 34 58.27 -7.18 52.95
CA LEU A 34 58.30 -6.93 51.51
C LEU A 34 57.30 -7.81 50.75
N ALA A 35 57.18 -9.10 51.09
CA ALA A 35 56.22 -9.99 50.44
C ALA A 35 54.76 -9.56 50.70
N ALA A 36 54.44 -9.17 51.93
CA ALA A 36 53.09 -8.70 52.28
C ALA A 36 52.77 -7.34 51.65
N LEU A 37 53.75 -6.45 51.53
CA LEU A 37 53.61 -5.18 50.82
C LEU A 37 53.40 -5.41 49.31
N ALA A 38 54.16 -6.33 48.70
CA ALA A 38 53.95 -6.71 47.30
C ALA A 38 52.56 -7.30 47.08
N GLY A 39 52.07 -8.15 47.98
CA GLY A 39 50.70 -8.66 47.94
C GLY A 39 49.64 -7.55 48.03
N ALA A 40 49.81 -6.58 48.93
CA ALA A 40 48.93 -5.42 49.00
C ALA A 40 48.96 -4.59 47.70
N ALA A 41 50.14 -4.35 47.14
CA ALA A 41 50.30 -3.64 45.87
C ALA A 41 49.61 -4.36 44.71
N VAL A 42 49.70 -5.70 44.64
CA VAL A 42 48.99 -6.50 43.65
C VAL A 42 47.47 -6.41 43.84
N LEU A 43 46.96 -6.49 45.09
CA LEU A 43 45.53 -6.34 45.35
C LEU A 43 45.00 -4.97 44.94
N VAL A 44 45.74 -3.89 45.24
CA VAL A 44 45.38 -2.53 44.83
C VAL A 44 45.44 -2.40 43.31
N TRP A 45 46.44 -2.99 42.65
CA TRP A 45 46.54 -2.97 41.20
C TRP A 45 45.38 -3.71 40.53
N ILE A 46 45.00 -4.90 41.02
CA ILE A 46 43.84 -5.65 40.49
C ILE A 46 42.55 -4.86 40.75
N ALA A 47 42.41 -4.27 41.94
CA ALA A 47 41.26 -3.42 42.28
C ALA A 47 41.14 -2.23 41.31
N ALA A 48 42.25 -1.54 41.03
CA ALA A 48 42.33 -0.44 40.06
C ALA A 48 42.13 -0.90 38.61
N ALA A 49 42.45 -2.15 38.26
CA ALA A 49 42.25 -2.70 36.92
C ALA A 49 40.78 -3.05 36.60
N GLY A 50 39.80 -2.43 37.28
CA GLY A 50 38.37 -2.60 37.04
C GLY A 50 37.71 -3.74 37.81
N ALA A 51 38.43 -4.43 38.68
CA ALA A 51 37.84 -5.55 39.43
C ALA A 51 36.80 -5.07 40.46
N VAL A 52 37.04 -3.90 41.07
CA VAL A 52 36.11 -3.24 42.01
C VAL A 52 34.77 -2.92 41.36
N GLU A 53 34.76 -2.62 40.06
CA GLU A 53 33.55 -2.20 39.36
C GLU A 53 32.53 -3.33 39.20
N ARG A 54 32.99 -4.58 39.12
CA ARG A 54 32.10 -5.74 38.93
C ARG A 54 31.41 -6.15 40.23
N ASP A 55 32.11 -6.02 41.35
CA ASP A 55 31.62 -6.40 42.68
C ASP A 55 32.35 -5.61 43.76
N PRO A 56 31.89 -4.37 44.05
CA PRO A 56 32.58 -3.49 45.00
C PRO A 56 32.54 -4.06 46.41
N ALA A 57 31.48 -4.79 46.78
CA ALA A 57 31.33 -5.40 48.08
C ALA A 57 32.32 -6.58 48.27
N ALA A 58 32.49 -7.44 47.28
CA ALA A 58 33.47 -8.52 47.34
C ALA A 58 34.90 -7.98 47.41
N TRP A 59 35.23 -6.94 46.63
CA TRP A 59 36.58 -6.35 46.68
C TRP A 59 36.84 -5.59 47.98
N LEU A 60 35.85 -4.91 48.53
CA LEU A 60 35.93 -4.34 49.87
C LEU A 60 36.24 -5.43 50.91
N ALA A 61 35.58 -6.59 50.82
CA ALA A 61 35.83 -7.72 51.71
C ALA A 61 37.25 -8.29 51.53
N VAL A 62 37.73 -8.48 50.29
CA VAL A 62 39.10 -8.93 50.00
C VAL A 62 40.14 -7.96 50.57
N LEU A 63 39.94 -6.65 50.35
CA LEU A 63 40.84 -5.60 50.84
C LEU A 63 40.77 -5.41 52.35
N ALA A 64 39.68 -5.76 53.02
CA ALA A 64 39.57 -5.79 54.48
C ALA A 64 40.18 -7.06 55.09
N LEU A 65 40.02 -8.21 54.43
CA LEU A 65 40.55 -9.49 54.88
C LEU A 65 42.09 -9.55 54.82
N TRP A 66 42.71 -8.91 53.83
CA TRP A 66 44.17 -8.85 53.71
C TRP A 66 44.90 -8.21 54.91
N PRO A 67 44.59 -6.97 55.34
CA PRO A 67 45.17 -6.36 56.53
C PRO A 67 44.80 -7.13 57.79
N ALA A 68 43.58 -7.68 57.89
CA ALA A 68 43.19 -8.52 59.02
C ALA A 68 44.05 -9.78 59.13
N TRP A 69 44.29 -10.47 58.01
CA TRP A 69 45.16 -11.62 57.93
C TRP A 69 46.61 -11.28 58.28
N THR A 70 47.17 -10.22 57.70
CA THR A 70 48.55 -9.81 57.99
C THR A 70 48.73 -9.32 59.43
N ALA A 71 47.71 -8.71 60.04
CA ALA A 71 47.69 -8.34 61.44
C ALA A 71 47.66 -9.57 62.36
N LEU A 72 46.77 -10.54 62.07
CA LEU A 72 46.69 -11.81 62.80
C LEU A 72 48.02 -12.57 62.72
N HIS A 73 48.60 -12.67 61.51
CA HIS A 73 49.87 -13.34 61.33
C HIS A 73 51.01 -12.65 62.08
N ALA A 74 51.10 -11.31 62.06
CA ALA A 74 52.07 -10.55 62.85
C ALA A 74 51.89 -10.76 64.37
N TRP A 75 50.65 -10.84 64.85
CA TRP A 75 50.35 -11.15 66.24
C TRP A 75 50.88 -12.52 66.67
N VAL A 76 50.69 -13.54 65.82
CA VAL A 76 51.18 -14.93 66.05
C VAL A 76 52.71 -14.98 66.07
N ILE A 77 53.38 -14.43 65.05
CA ILE A 77 54.85 -14.50 64.96
C ILE A 77 55.58 -13.52 65.90
N GLY A 78 54.86 -12.55 66.46
CA GLY A 78 55.35 -11.57 67.44
C GLY A 78 55.59 -12.15 68.84
N GLY A 79 55.47 -13.48 68.99
CA GLY A 79 55.75 -14.22 70.22
C GLY A 79 57.09 -13.90 70.90
N PRO A 80 57.22 -14.20 72.20
CA PRO A 80 58.42 -13.92 72.96
C PRO A 80 59.62 -14.62 72.32
N ARG A 81 60.64 -13.85 71.91
CA ARG A 81 61.96 -14.39 71.60
C ARG A 81 62.68 -14.60 72.93
N ALA A 82 63.22 -15.79 73.15
CA ALA A 82 63.91 -16.14 74.39
C ALA A 82 65.17 -15.27 74.65
N ASP A 83 65.72 -14.63 73.60
CA ASP A 83 67.05 -14.02 73.64
C ASP A 83 67.06 -12.50 73.40
N ALA A 84 65.91 -11.84 73.46
CA ALA A 84 65.85 -10.39 73.23
C ALA A 84 66.25 -9.62 74.49
N GLU A 85 67.44 -9.00 74.47
CA GLU A 85 67.87 -8.05 75.49
C GLU A 85 66.84 -6.91 75.64
N PRO A 86 66.56 -6.46 76.88
CA PRO A 86 65.61 -5.38 77.14
C PRO A 86 66.19 -4.05 76.64
N ASP A 87 65.97 -3.77 75.36
CA ASP A 87 66.45 -2.56 74.72
C ASP A 87 65.68 -1.33 75.22
N SER A 88 66.45 -0.29 75.54
CA SER A 88 66.03 0.85 76.35
C SER A 88 65.10 1.87 75.66
N ALA A 89 64.19 2.44 76.46
CA ALA A 89 63.61 3.79 76.37
C ALA A 89 62.52 4.16 75.33
N ALA A 90 62.02 3.27 74.48
CA ALA A 90 60.82 3.58 73.68
C ALA A 90 59.52 3.36 74.49
N ARG A 91 58.65 4.39 74.58
CA ARG A 91 57.32 4.27 75.23
C ARG A 91 56.50 3.18 74.53
N PRO A 92 55.90 2.21 75.26
CA PRO A 92 55.31 1.01 74.65
C PRO A 92 54.05 1.24 73.80
N TRP A 93 53.44 2.43 73.84
CA TRP A 93 52.17 2.75 73.17
C TRP A 93 52.30 3.55 71.86
N THR A 94 53.46 4.15 71.57
CA THR A 94 53.64 4.99 70.37
C THR A 94 53.36 4.26 69.05
N PRO A 95 53.81 3.01 68.79
CA PRO A 95 53.50 2.32 67.53
C PRO A 95 52.02 1.95 67.40
N ALA A 96 51.32 1.67 68.51
CA ALA A 96 49.87 1.42 68.49
C ALA A 96 49.11 2.68 68.04
N LEU A 97 49.46 3.85 68.58
CA LEU A 97 48.84 5.11 68.17
C LEU A 97 49.08 5.39 66.68
N VAL A 98 50.30 5.16 66.18
CA VAL A 98 50.62 5.31 64.76
C VAL A 98 49.78 4.38 63.89
N GLY A 99 49.63 3.12 64.28
CA GLY A 99 48.78 2.15 63.55
C GLY A 99 47.31 2.57 63.51
N VAL A 100 46.74 3.01 64.64
CA VAL A 100 45.36 3.50 64.71
C VAL A 100 45.16 4.75 63.86
N LEU A 101 46.07 5.73 63.94
CA LEU A 101 46.01 6.95 63.13
C LEU A 101 46.13 6.65 61.63
N ALA A 102 46.97 5.69 61.25
CA ALA A 102 47.10 5.27 59.85
C ALA A 102 45.81 4.63 59.31
N VAL A 103 45.17 3.74 60.10
CA VAL A 103 43.88 3.15 59.72
C VAL A 103 42.79 4.22 59.64
N ALA A 104 42.71 5.12 60.63
CA ALA A 104 41.74 6.21 60.63
C ALA A 104 41.93 7.14 59.41
N ALA A 105 43.17 7.47 59.05
CA ALA A 105 43.49 8.26 57.87
C ALA A 105 43.09 7.54 56.56
N LEU A 106 43.28 6.22 56.46
CA LEU A 106 42.85 5.44 55.30
C LEU A 106 41.32 5.41 55.17
N VAL A 107 40.61 5.12 56.26
CA VAL A 107 39.13 5.13 56.26
C VAL A 107 38.60 6.51 55.90
N ALA A 108 39.15 7.58 56.50
CA ALA A 108 38.78 8.95 56.16
C ALA A 108 39.06 9.28 54.69
N GLY A 109 40.19 8.81 54.13
CA GLY A 109 40.53 8.97 52.72
C GLY A 109 39.54 8.28 51.78
N VAL A 110 39.17 7.02 52.07
CA VAL A 110 38.17 6.28 51.28
C VAL A 110 36.81 6.96 51.34
N LEU A 111 36.37 7.39 52.53
CA LEU A 111 35.10 8.11 52.68
C LEU A 111 35.11 9.46 51.96
N ALA A 112 36.22 10.20 52.02
CA ALA A 112 36.38 11.48 51.30
C ALA A 112 36.36 11.27 49.78
N LEU A 113 37.05 10.25 49.27
CA LEU A 113 37.02 9.88 47.85
C LEU A 113 35.62 9.44 47.40
N GLY A 114 34.92 8.64 48.21
CA GLY A 114 33.52 8.26 47.94
C GLY A 114 32.58 9.46 47.93
N GLY A 115 32.75 10.40 48.86
CA GLY A 115 32.00 11.67 48.86
C GLY A 115 32.27 12.50 47.59
N ALA A 116 33.54 12.65 47.22
CA ALA A 116 33.93 13.38 46.01
C ALA A 116 33.42 12.71 44.73
N ALA A 117 33.42 11.38 44.66
CA ALA A 117 32.87 10.61 43.55
C ALA A 117 31.37 10.85 43.38
N ARG A 118 30.60 10.80 44.47
CA ARG A 118 29.15 11.10 44.44
C ARG A 118 28.86 12.54 44.06
N SER A 119 29.65 13.50 44.56
CA SER A 119 29.50 14.91 44.18
C SER A 119 29.74 15.11 42.68
N ALA A 120 30.82 14.55 42.15
CA ALA A 120 31.13 14.63 40.73
C ALA A 120 30.06 13.93 39.87
N ALA A 121 29.56 12.76 40.29
CA ALA A 121 28.46 12.10 39.60
C ALA A 121 27.16 12.92 39.64
N ALA A 122 26.85 13.57 40.76
CA ALA A 122 25.68 14.45 40.88
C ALA A 122 25.81 15.71 40.00
N GLU A 123 27.01 16.31 39.92
CA GLU A 123 27.30 17.40 38.99
C GLU A 123 27.13 16.94 37.53
N GLY A 124 27.59 15.73 37.20
CA GLY A 124 27.39 15.13 35.88
C GLY A 124 25.91 14.89 35.57
N ARG A 125 25.14 14.40 36.55
CA ARG A 125 23.69 14.18 36.43
C ARG A 125 22.96 15.49 36.19
N ALA A 126 23.26 16.53 36.98
CA ALA A 126 22.66 17.86 36.78
C ALA A 126 22.96 18.40 35.36
N ALA A 127 24.20 18.28 34.88
CA ALA A 127 24.53 18.68 33.51
C ALA A 127 23.82 17.82 32.45
N HIS A 128 23.60 16.52 32.71
CA HIS A 128 22.85 15.64 31.82
C HIS A 128 21.36 16.02 31.79
N GLU A 129 20.74 16.29 32.95
CA GLU A 129 19.37 16.77 33.09
C GLU A 129 19.15 18.10 32.34
N ASP A 130 20.17 18.98 32.33
CA ASP A 130 20.20 20.22 31.56
C ASP A 130 20.49 20.00 30.05
N GLY A 131 20.69 18.76 29.61
CA GLY A 131 20.99 18.39 28.23
C GLY A 131 22.43 18.69 27.78
N ASP A 132 23.32 19.11 28.68
CA ASP A 132 24.75 19.33 28.42
C ASP A 132 25.56 18.03 28.55
N CYS A 133 25.39 17.13 27.57
CA CYS A 133 26.09 15.84 27.54
C CYS A 133 27.62 16.00 27.52
N TRP A 134 28.16 17.08 26.97
CA TRP A 134 29.60 17.31 26.94
C TRP A 134 30.14 17.69 28.33
N GLY A 135 29.45 18.60 29.03
CA GLY A 135 29.71 18.90 30.43
C GLY A 135 29.57 17.67 31.31
N ALA A 136 28.45 16.95 31.18
CA ALA A 136 28.16 15.72 31.93
C ALA A 136 29.26 14.66 31.77
N ASN A 137 29.64 14.36 30.52
CA ASN A 137 30.69 13.38 30.23
C ASN A 137 32.03 13.73 30.87
N ARG A 138 32.40 15.03 30.97
CA ARG A 138 33.61 15.44 31.71
C ARG A 138 33.53 15.08 33.19
N HIS A 139 32.38 15.27 33.83
CA HIS A 139 32.18 14.91 35.23
C HIS A 139 32.21 13.39 35.40
N TYR A 140 31.54 12.63 34.54
CA TYR A 140 31.57 11.17 34.55
C TYR A 140 32.96 10.59 34.27
N ASP A 141 33.72 11.15 33.32
CA ASP A 141 35.12 10.81 33.05
C ASP A 141 35.97 11.03 34.30
N ARG A 142 35.78 12.13 35.02
CA ARG A 142 36.49 12.37 36.28
C ARG A 142 36.17 11.28 37.32
N VAL A 143 34.93 10.79 37.38
CA VAL A 143 34.57 9.66 38.26
C VAL A 143 35.34 8.40 37.88
N HIS A 144 35.40 8.09 36.58
CA HIS A 144 36.11 6.92 36.06
C HIS A 144 37.64 7.03 36.13
N GLU A 145 38.23 8.22 36.00
CA GLU A 145 39.68 8.37 35.98
C GLU A 145 40.28 8.55 37.39
N PHE A 146 39.62 9.31 38.26
CA PHE A 146 40.20 9.71 39.55
C PHE A 146 39.62 8.95 40.75
N PHE A 147 38.41 8.38 40.64
CA PHE A 147 37.69 7.82 41.79
C PHE A 147 37.45 6.30 41.72
N GLN A 148 38.20 5.56 40.90
CA GLN A 148 38.09 4.09 40.77
C GLN A 148 38.23 3.33 42.10
N LEU A 149 39.06 3.84 43.02
CA LEU A 149 39.30 3.23 44.34
C LEU A 149 38.33 3.73 45.43
N SER A 150 37.26 4.43 45.08
CA SER A 150 36.29 4.94 46.04
C SER A 150 35.30 3.89 46.54
N PHE A 151 35.15 2.75 45.84
CA PHE A 151 34.13 1.71 46.10
C PHE A 151 32.70 2.27 46.17
N SER A 152 32.44 3.36 45.45
CA SER A 152 31.13 4.03 45.41
C SER A 152 30.30 3.50 44.26
N ASP A 153 29.00 3.27 44.49
CA ASP A 153 28.02 2.89 43.44
C ASP A 153 27.94 3.93 42.31
N ALA A 154 28.36 5.17 42.59
CA ALA A 154 28.50 6.27 41.63
C ALA A 154 29.36 5.93 40.39
N LEU A 155 30.28 4.95 40.49
CA LEU A 155 31.05 4.48 39.32
C LEU A 155 30.17 3.75 38.30
N GLY A 156 29.24 2.93 38.78
CA GLY A 156 28.28 2.21 37.94
C GLY A 156 27.29 3.18 37.30
N GLU A 157 26.72 4.07 38.11
CA GLU A 157 25.81 5.12 37.65
C GLU A 157 26.47 6.02 36.60
N ALA A 158 27.66 6.57 36.87
CA ALA A 158 28.36 7.44 35.93
C ALA A 158 28.69 6.75 34.58
N ARG A 159 28.90 5.43 34.57
CA ARG A 159 29.09 4.68 33.31
C ARG A 159 27.80 4.60 32.51
N ALA A 160 26.69 4.23 33.16
CA ALA A 160 25.40 4.12 32.51
C ALA A 160 24.94 5.47 31.96
N GLU A 161 25.08 6.53 32.76
CA GLU A 161 24.71 7.89 32.39
C GLU A 161 25.60 8.45 31.27
N ARG A 162 26.90 8.13 31.25
CA ARG A 162 27.77 8.45 30.12
C ARG A 162 27.30 7.79 28.82
N ALA A 163 26.98 6.49 28.87
CA ALA A 163 26.49 5.79 27.69
C ALA A 163 25.16 6.37 27.19
N ALA A 164 24.30 6.82 28.09
CA ALA A 164 23.08 7.56 27.75
C ALA A 164 23.40 8.91 27.08
N CYS A 165 24.37 9.68 27.59
CA CYS A 165 24.85 10.91 26.95
C CYS A 165 25.40 10.67 25.54
N ASP A 166 26.10 9.55 25.33
CA ASP A 166 26.63 9.19 24.01
C ASP A 166 25.47 8.92 23.02
N LEU A 167 24.42 8.19 23.45
CA LEU A 167 23.22 7.99 22.63
C LEU A 167 22.50 9.30 22.28
N LEU A 168 22.35 10.23 23.24
CA LEU A 168 21.70 11.52 22.96
C LEU A 168 22.53 12.39 22.00
N ASN A 169 23.86 12.38 22.13
CA ASN A 169 24.74 13.08 21.18
C ASN A 169 24.68 12.46 19.78
N ASP A 170 24.60 11.14 19.68
CA ASP A 170 24.42 10.44 18.39
C ASP A 170 23.08 10.83 17.75
N ALA A 171 22.00 10.92 18.53
CA ALA A 171 20.69 11.37 18.06
C ALA A 171 20.70 12.82 17.55
N ARG A 172 21.34 13.73 18.28
CA ARG A 172 21.53 15.12 17.84
C ARG A 172 22.42 15.23 16.61
N THR A 173 23.41 14.34 16.47
CA THR A 173 24.25 14.28 15.28
C THR A 173 23.44 13.83 14.08
N ALA A 174 22.63 12.77 14.20
CA ALA A 174 21.69 12.35 13.16
C ALA A 174 20.72 13.48 12.77
N ALA A 175 20.16 14.21 13.74
CA ALA A 175 19.31 15.37 13.49
C ALA A 175 20.04 16.45 12.67
N SER A 176 21.30 16.75 13.01
CA SER A 176 22.11 17.74 12.28
C SER A 176 22.45 17.33 10.84
N LEU A 177 22.38 16.03 10.52
CA LEU A 177 22.56 15.51 9.17
C LEU A 177 21.27 15.57 8.34
N GLY A 178 20.12 15.87 8.96
CA GLY A 178 18.83 16.01 8.28
C GLY A 178 18.21 14.69 7.84
N VAL A 179 18.66 13.54 8.37
CA VAL A 179 18.10 12.23 8.03
C VAL A 179 17.01 11.87 9.05
N TYR A 180 15.75 12.10 8.67
CA TYR A 180 14.60 11.97 9.58
C TYR A 180 14.50 10.57 10.23
N GLU A 181 14.55 9.49 9.44
CA GLU A 181 14.39 8.12 9.96
C GLU A 181 15.49 7.72 10.96
N ASP A 182 16.76 8.05 10.64
CA ASP A 182 17.90 7.80 11.52
C ASP A 182 17.77 8.60 12.81
N THR A 183 17.27 9.83 12.72
CA THR A 183 17.07 10.72 13.86
C THR A 183 16.00 10.18 14.81
N VAL A 184 14.82 9.81 14.29
CA VAL A 184 13.74 9.20 15.10
C VAL A 184 14.23 7.91 15.76
N THR A 185 14.98 7.08 15.03
CA THR A 185 15.55 5.84 15.56
C THR A 185 16.52 6.11 16.71
N ALA A 186 17.41 7.09 16.56
CA ALA A 186 18.42 7.41 17.56
C ALA A 186 17.82 8.03 18.84
N TYR A 187 16.85 8.96 18.72
CA TYR A 187 16.13 9.45 19.89
C TYR A 187 15.29 8.36 20.56
N GLY A 188 14.66 7.48 19.77
CA GLY A 188 13.94 6.32 20.29
C GLY A 188 14.83 5.40 21.12
N ALA A 189 16.08 5.17 20.71
CA ALA A 189 17.05 4.39 21.47
C ALA A 189 17.42 5.03 22.83
N TYR A 190 17.52 6.36 22.88
CA TYR A 190 17.74 7.10 24.13
C TYR A 190 16.50 7.05 25.05
N LEU A 191 15.31 7.28 24.50
CA LEU A 191 14.04 7.28 25.24
C LEU A 191 13.60 5.88 25.69
N ALA A 192 14.17 4.82 25.10
CA ALA A 192 13.95 3.44 25.54
C ALA A 192 14.77 3.07 26.80
N LEU A 193 15.68 3.94 27.26
CA LEU A 193 16.38 3.75 28.53
C LEU A 193 15.41 3.90 29.71
N ASP A 194 15.72 3.25 30.84
CA ASP A 194 14.92 3.39 32.07
C ASP A 194 15.22 4.76 32.73
N ALA A 195 14.25 5.66 32.71
CA ALA A 195 14.31 7.02 33.29
C ALA A 195 15.58 7.83 32.91
N PRO A 196 15.78 8.16 31.61
CA PRO A 196 16.95 8.91 31.19
C PRO A 196 16.92 10.34 31.74
N ALA A 197 18.08 10.85 32.16
CA ALA A 197 18.17 12.12 32.87
C ALA A 197 17.62 13.33 32.07
N ALA A 198 17.79 13.33 30.74
CA ALA A 198 17.34 14.40 29.85
C ALA A 198 16.06 14.03 29.07
N GLU A 199 15.20 13.16 29.63
CA GLU A 199 14.00 12.67 28.94
C GLU A 199 13.15 13.79 28.33
N GLY A 200 12.82 14.82 29.13
CA GLY A 200 11.99 15.94 28.67
C GLY A 200 12.64 16.75 27.54
N ILE A 201 13.95 16.95 27.59
CA ILE A 201 14.70 17.64 26.53
C ILE A 201 14.69 16.80 25.25
N ALA A 202 15.00 15.51 25.34
CA ALA A 202 15.01 14.61 24.21
C ALA A 202 13.61 14.46 23.57
N ARG A 203 12.55 14.39 24.39
CA ARG A 203 11.15 14.38 23.91
C ARG A 203 10.79 15.68 23.20
N GLY A 204 11.16 16.83 23.76
CA GLY A 204 10.94 18.14 23.12
C GLY A 204 11.70 18.29 21.80
N GLU A 205 12.97 17.89 21.75
CA GLU A 205 13.77 17.91 20.52
C GLU A 205 13.17 16.99 19.43
N LEU A 206 12.76 15.77 19.80
CA LEU A 206 12.12 14.83 18.88
C LEU A 206 10.76 15.34 18.37
N ALA A 207 9.95 15.94 19.25
CA ALA A 207 8.68 16.57 18.87
C ALA A 207 8.89 17.71 17.87
N ALA A 208 9.89 18.59 18.10
CA ALA A 208 10.26 19.64 17.14
C ALA A 208 10.63 19.07 15.77
N ILE A 209 11.41 17.98 15.74
CA ILE A 209 11.82 17.30 14.49
C ILE A 209 10.61 16.70 13.75
N HIS A 210 9.67 16.09 14.47
CA HIS A 210 8.41 15.63 13.90
C HIS A 210 7.60 16.80 13.31
N ALA A 211 7.43 17.89 14.05
CA ALA A 211 6.71 19.06 13.56
C ALA A 211 7.38 19.68 12.31
N ASP A 212 8.71 19.75 12.27
CA ASP A 212 9.46 20.21 11.11
C ASP A 212 9.24 19.29 9.89
N GLN A 213 9.24 17.96 10.08
CA GLN A 213 8.92 17.02 9.03
C GLN A 213 7.50 17.20 8.50
N ALA A 214 6.51 17.37 9.38
CA ALA A 214 5.12 17.61 8.96
C ALA A 214 5.01 18.88 8.10
N ARG A 215 5.69 19.97 8.49
CA ARG A 215 5.73 21.20 7.69
C ARG A 215 6.47 21.03 6.37
N ALA A 216 7.54 20.23 6.33
CA ALA A 216 8.25 19.93 5.09
C ALA A 216 7.35 19.18 4.09
N GLU A 217 6.61 18.18 4.55
CA GLU A 217 5.64 17.45 3.70
C GLU A 217 4.59 18.40 3.13
N LEU A 218 4.05 19.32 3.93
CA LEU A 218 3.06 20.29 3.48
C LEU A 218 3.65 21.32 2.51
N SER A 219 4.90 21.75 2.70
CA SER A 219 5.54 22.73 1.82
C SER A 219 5.83 22.19 0.41
N GLU A 220 5.89 20.88 0.27
CA GLU A 220 6.07 20.20 -1.02
C GLU A 220 4.75 19.74 -1.65
N ALA A 221 3.63 19.81 -0.93
CA ALA A 221 2.36 19.31 -1.40
C ALA A 221 1.62 20.35 -2.24
N ASP A 222 1.17 19.96 -3.43
CA ASP A 222 0.18 20.71 -4.20
C ASP A 222 -1.23 20.31 -3.69
N PRO A 223 -2.00 21.22 -3.07
CA PRO A 223 -3.36 20.93 -2.61
C PRO A 223 -4.35 20.57 -3.73
N THR A 224 -4.01 20.85 -4.99
CA THR A 224 -4.84 20.55 -6.16
C THR A 224 -4.49 19.19 -6.80
N ASP A 225 -3.36 18.59 -6.46
CA ASP A 225 -2.94 17.29 -6.99
C ASP A 225 -3.36 16.17 -6.04
N LEU A 226 -4.27 15.29 -6.49
CA LEU A 226 -4.67 14.08 -5.79
C LEU A 226 -3.49 13.19 -5.38
N ALA A 227 -2.40 13.19 -6.16
CA ALA A 227 -1.20 12.42 -5.84
C ALA A 227 -0.51 12.92 -4.56
N ASP A 228 -0.66 14.21 -4.23
CA ASP A 228 -0.06 14.84 -3.04
C ASP A 228 -0.92 14.71 -1.78
N LEU A 229 -2.14 14.16 -1.86
CA LEU A 229 -2.94 13.80 -0.67
C LEU A 229 -2.20 12.85 0.28
N GLY A 230 -1.28 12.03 -0.25
CA GLY A 230 -0.39 11.20 0.57
C GLY A 230 0.48 12.00 1.54
N ARG A 231 0.88 13.22 1.15
CA ARG A 231 1.68 14.13 2.00
C ARG A 231 0.84 14.77 3.09
N TYR A 232 -0.39 15.18 2.78
CA TYR A 232 -1.37 15.64 3.78
C TYR A 232 -1.66 14.56 4.82
N SER A 233 -1.85 13.32 4.37
CA SER A 233 -2.05 12.17 5.26
C SER A 233 -0.86 11.93 6.18
N LYS A 234 0.35 11.99 5.64
CA LYS A 234 1.59 11.86 6.42
C LYS A 234 1.75 12.99 7.43
N ALA A 235 1.52 14.25 7.04
CA ALA A 235 1.60 15.39 7.93
C ALA A 235 0.56 15.29 9.06
N LEU A 236 -0.68 14.90 8.74
CA LEU A 236 -1.73 14.70 9.73
C LEU A 236 -1.40 13.57 10.71
N ALA A 237 -0.85 12.45 10.23
CA ALA A 237 -0.39 11.36 11.08
C ALA A 237 0.71 11.81 12.04
N ILE A 238 1.63 12.69 11.60
CA ILE A 238 2.66 13.26 12.46
C ILE A 238 2.06 14.21 13.51
N TYR A 239 1.09 15.06 13.15
CA TYR A 239 0.41 15.90 14.14
C TYR A 239 -0.39 15.08 15.17
N ALA A 240 -1.01 13.98 14.74
CA ALA A 240 -1.67 13.04 15.65
C ALA A 240 -0.68 12.36 16.60
N LEU A 241 0.51 11.97 16.09
CA LEU A 241 1.61 11.46 16.92
C LEU A 241 2.04 12.51 17.96
N LEU A 242 2.18 13.78 17.56
CA LEU A 242 2.53 14.87 18.48
C LEU A 242 1.50 15.03 19.59
N ALA A 243 0.21 15.07 19.26
CA ALA A 243 -0.86 15.21 20.25
C ALA A 243 -0.98 14.02 21.21
N THR A 244 -0.54 12.82 20.81
CA THR A 244 -0.62 11.60 21.63
C THR A 244 0.65 11.35 22.42
N ASP A 245 1.75 11.13 21.71
CA ASP A 245 3.00 10.65 22.29
C ASP A 245 3.86 11.78 22.85
N PHE A 246 3.55 13.04 22.50
CA PHE A 246 4.28 14.25 22.89
C PHE A 246 3.36 15.34 23.46
N ALA A 247 2.24 14.96 24.10
CA ALA A 247 1.22 15.88 24.61
C ALA A 247 1.72 16.98 25.56
N ASP A 248 2.92 16.82 26.14
CA ASP A 248 3.58 17.75 27.04
C ASP A 248 4.48 18.78 26.35
N THR A 249 4.62 18.75 25.02
CA THR A 249 5.50 19.65 24.27
C THR A 249 4.76 20.82 23.61
N PRO A 250 5.44 21.95 23.33
CA PRO A 250 4.85 23.09 22.61
C PRO A 250 4.34 22.73 21.21
N GLU A 251 4.95 21.74 20.55
CA GLU A 251 4.55 21.28 19.22
C GLU A 251 3.18 20.59 19.26
N ALA A 252 2.88 19.82 20.30
CA ALA A 252 1.57 19.22 20.49
C ALA A 252 0.50 20.28 20.75
N GLU A 253 0.81 21.32 21.54
CA GLU A 253 -0.08 22.47 21.75
C GLU A 253 -0.38 23.23 20.44
N ALA A 254 0.59 23.31 19.54
CA ALA A 254 0.45 23.97 18.24
C ALA A 254 -0.25 23.10 17.16
N ALA A 255 -0.34 21.78 17.36
CA ALA A 255 -0.85 20.84 16.35
C ALA A 255 -2.29 21.15 15.87
N PRO A 256 -3.28 21.50 16.72
CA PRO A 256 -4.62 21.83 16.25
C PRO A 256 -4.64 23.03 15.30
N ALA A 257 -3.87 24.09 15.61
CA ALA A 257 -3.79 25.27 14.76
C ALA A 257 -3.08 24.98 13.43
N ALA A 258 -2.09 24.10 13.44
CA ALA A 258 -1.40 23.67 12.22
C ALA A 258 -2.29 22.82 11.30
N VAL A 259 -3.09 21.91 11.86
CA VAL A 259 -4.08 21.12 11.11
C VAL A 259 -5.17 22.02 10.52
N GLN A 260 -5.63 23.03 11.27
CA GLN A 260 -6.58 24.01 10.74
C GLN A 260 -5.98 24.83 9.58
N ALA A 261 -4.74 25.32 9.74
CA ALA A 261 -4.06 26.05 8.68
C ALA A 261 -3.88 25.19 7.41
N MET A 262 -3.55 23.90 7.58
CA MET A 262 -3.46 22.93 6.49
C MET A 262 -4.78 22.78 5.73
N TYR A 263 -5.91 22.76 6.44
CA TYR A 263 -7.25 22.74 5.82
C TYR A 263 -7.56 24.07 5.09
N ASP A 264 -7.28 25.20 5.74
CA ASP A 264 -7.55 26.53 5.18
C ASP A 264 -6.73 26.78 3.90
N ASP A 265 -5.46 26.37 3.88
CA ASP A 265 -4.57 26.49 2.71
C ASP A 265 -5.04 25.60 1.56
N ALA A 266 -5.44 24.35 1.84
CA ALA A 266 -5.97 23.45 0.83
C ALA A 266 -7.27 23.99 0.21
N LEU A 267 -8.17 24.53 1.03
CA LEU A 267 -9.40 25.16 0.57
C LEU A 267 -9.13 26.43 -0.26
N ALA A 268 -8.18 27.27 0.17
CA ALA A 268 -7.84 28.50 -0.52
C ALA A 268 -7.27 28.22 -1.91
N ALA A 269 -6.26 27.34 -2.00
CA ALA A 269 -5.63 27.00 -3.28
C ALA A 269 -6.62 26.38 -4.26
N ALA A 270 -7.49 25.50 -3.78
CA ALA A 270 -8.49 24.92 -4.65
C ALA A 270 -9.55 25.93 -5.11
N THR A 271 -9.89 26.93 -4.29
CA THR A 271 -10.83 28.00 -4.68
C THR A 271 -10.23 28.89 -5.78
N GLU A 272 -8.90 29.09 -5.77
CA GLU A 272 -8.21 29.86 -6.82
C GLU A 272 -8.18 29.14 -8.17
N ALA A 273 -8.13 27.81 -8.14
CA ALA A 273 -8.06 27.00 -9.34
C ALA A 273 -9.42 27.01 -10.10
N GLY A 274 -10.54 26.93 -9.37
CA GLY A 274 -11.88 26.93 -9.95
C GLY A 274 -12.96 26.60 -8.93
N ALA A 275 -14.24 26.76 -9.29
CA ALA A 275 -15.34 26.50 -8.36
C ALA A 275 -15.46 25.02 -7.93
N CYS A 276 -14.90 24.08 -8.72
CA CYS A 276 -15.07 22.64 -8.53
C CYS A 276 -13.79 21.87 -8.18
N GLU A 277 -12.61 22.46 -8.37
CA GLU A 277 -11.35 21.86 -7.92
C GLU A 277 -11.25 21.63 -6.40
N PRO A 278 -11.91 22.38 -5.49
CA PRO A 278 -11.89 22.07 -4.06
C PRO A 278 -12.60 20.78 -3.66
N LEU A 279 -13.29 20.09 -4.56
CA LEU A 279 -14.07 18.90 -4.23
C LEU A 279 -13.21 17.78 -3.65
N ASP A 280 -12.03 17.58 -4.22
CA ASP A 280 -11.10 16.54 -3.79
C ASP A 280 -10.51 16.84 -2.42
N ALA A 281 -10.10 18.09 -2.18
CA ALA A 281 -9.58 18.55 -0.89
C ALA A 281 -10.67 18.44 0.19
N LEU A 282 -11.89 18.97 -0.07
CA LEU A 282 -12.99 18.86 0.89
C LEU A 282 -13.38 17.40 1.14
N GLY A 283 -13.41 16.58 0.10
CA GLY A 283 -13.71 15.15 0.23
C GLY A 283 -12.67 14.40 1.04
N TYR A 284 -11.39 14.74 0.89
CA TYR A 284 -10.32 14.21 1.73
C TYR A 284 -10.55 14.56 3.21
N PHE A 285 -10.81 15.82 3.54
CA PHE A 285 -11.03 16.25 4.93
C PHE A 285 -12.32 15.71 5.52
N ALA A 286 -13.43 15.71 4.77
CA ALA A 286 -14.69 15.13 5.20
C ALA A 286 -14.58 13.62 5.49
N ARG A 287 -13.71 12.91 4.76
CA ARG A 287 -13.41 11.49 5.01
C ARG A 287 -12.17 11.25 5.87
N ALA A 288 -11.48 12.28 6.36
CA ALA A 288 -10.21 12.13 7.08
C ALA A 288 -10.35 11.25 8.33
N GLY A 289 -11.53 11.22 8.96
CA GLY A 289 -11.84 10.30 10.07
C GLY A 289 -11.67 8.81 9.73
N TRP A 290 -11.68 8.44 8.45
CA TRP A 290 -11.45 7.07 7.96
C TRP A 290 -9.99 6.80 7.58
N ILE A 291 -9.21 7.85 7.34
CA ILE A 291 -7.86 7.75 6.76
C ILE A 291 -6.79 7.66 7.85
N VAL A 292 -7.04 8.23 9.04
CA VAL A 292 -6.05 8.16 10.12
C VAL A 292 -5.99 6.73 10.68
N PRO A 293 -4.80 6.11 10.78
CA PRO A 293 -4.66 4.77 11.34
C PRO A 293 -5.31 4.65 12.72
N GLU A 294 -6.03 3.54 12.95
CA GLU A 294 -6.71 3.26 14.23
C GLU A 294 -5.78 3.40 15.45
N SER A 295 -4.46 3.21 15.27
CA SER A 295 -3.46 3.36 16.33
C SER A 295 -3.37 4.76 16.94
N HIS A 296 -3.91 5.79 16.28
CA HIS A 296 -3.93 7.17 16.76
C HIS A 296 -5.34 7.80 16.79
N GLY A 297 -6.38 6.97 16.65
CA GLY A 297 -7.73 7.37 16.22
C GLY A 297 -8.38 8.49 17.05
N ASP A 298 -8.36 8.42 18.38
CA ASP A 298 -9.08 9.39 19.21
C ASP A 298 -8.47 10.80 19.14
N ALA A 299 -7.14 10.92 19.23
CA ALA A 299 -6.48 12.22 19.19
C ALA A 299 -6.51 12.82 17.79
N ALA A 300 -6.38 12.01 16.75
CA ALA A 300 -6.48 12.49 15.38
C ALA A 300 -7.89 12.95 15.02
N ALA A 301 -8.92 12.25 15.51
CA ALA A 301 -10.31 12.66 15.37
C ALA A 301 -10.54 14.00 16.08
N GLU A 302 -9.98 14.19 17.28
CA GLU A 302 -10.09 15.46 18.02
C GLU A 302 -9.37 16.61 17.28
N LEU A 303 -8.15 16.38 16.78
CA LEU A 303 -7.39 17.36 16.01
C LEU A 303 -8.09 17.80 14.72
N THR A 304 -8.78 16.88 14.05
CA THR A 304 -9.42 17.13 12.75
C THR A 304 -10.88 17.53 12.87
N ALA A 305 -11.50 17.43 14.05
CA ALA A 305 -12.94 17.61 14.23
C ALA A 305 -13.46 18.94 13.65
N ALA A 306 -12.72 20.04 13.83
CA ALA A 306 -13.11 21.35 13.30
C ALA A 306 -13.07 21.40 11.77
N ALA A 307 -11.98 20.93 11.16
CA ALA A 307 -11.83 20.86 9.71
C ALA A 307 -12.85 19.91 9.06
N VAL A 308 -13.06 18.74 9.67
CA VAL A 308 -14.08 17.75 9.23
C VAL A 308 -15.48 18.36 9.28
N ALA A 309 -15.84 19.05 10.37
CA ALA A 309 -17.15 19.66 10.51
C ALA A 309 -17.40 20.78 9.48
N ASP A 310 -16.40 21.62 9.20
CA ASP A 310 -16.51 22.65 8.16
C ASP A 310 -16.58 22.03 6.76
N ALA A 311 -15.76 21.01 6.47
CA ALA A 311 -15.78 20.28 5.20
C ALA A 311 -17.15 19.63 4.95
N LEU A 312 -17.70 18.91 5.94
CA LEU A 312 -19.03 18.29 5.84
C LEU A 312 -20.16 19.30 5.66
N THR A 313 -19.97 20.56 6.07
CA THR A 313 -20.96 21.62 5.88
C THR A 313 -20.95 22.16 4.44
N ARG A 314 -19.80 22.16 3.76
CA ARG A 314 -19.62 22.77 2.44
C ARG A 314 -19.67 21.77 1.29
N TRP A 315 -19.16 20.57 1.53
CA TRP A 315 -18.95 19.57 0.50
C TRP A 315 -20.24 19.11 -0.21
N PRO A 316 -21.38 18.88 0.48
CA PRO A 316 -22.63 18.51 -0.20
C PRO A 316 -23.11 19.57 -1.19
N ALA A 317 -23.11 20.84 -0.78
CA ALA A 317 -23.52 21.95 -1.65
C ALA A 317 -22.60 22.05 -2.88
N MET A 318 -21.31 21.85 -2.71
CA MET A 318 -20.35 21.93 -3.81
C MET A 318 -20.45 20.72 -4.75
N LEU A 319 -20.68 19.50 -4.23
CA LEU A 319 -20.96 18.31 -5.06
C LEU A 319 -22.17 18.56 -5.96
N PHE A 320 -23.22 19.14 -5.39
CA PHE A 320 -24.41 19.52 -6.14
C PHE A 320 -24.13 20.59 -7.20
N ASP A 321 -23.56 21.73 -6.79
CA ASP A 321 -23.31 22.87 -7.69
C ASP A 321 -22.41 22.48 -8.87
N CYS A 322 -21.38 21.67 -8.61
CA CYS A 322 -20.48 21.17 -9.63
C CYS A 322 -21.08 20.07 -10.50
N GLY A 323 -21.82 19.13 -9.92
CA GLY A 323 -22.54 18.11 -10.69
C GLY A 323 -23.58 18.73 -11.63
N ARG A 324 -24.29 19.75 -11.16
CA ARG A 324 -25.21 20.55 -11.98
C ARG A 324 -24.48 21.30 -13.09
N ALA A 325 -23.37 21.97 -12.77
CA ALA A 325 -22.59 22.69 -13.77
C ALA A 325 -22.04 21.75 -14.86
N ALA A 326 -21.57 20.55 -14.49
CA ALA A 326 -21.14 19.53 -15.43
C ALA A 326 -22.28 19.08 -16.36
N HIS A 327 -23.48 18.88 -15.82
CA HIS A 327 -24.66 18.56 -16.63
C HIS A 327 -25.04 19.72 -17.58
N ASP A 328 -25.03 20.96 -17.09
CA ASP A 328 -25.31 22.15 -17.90
C ASP A 328 -24.30 22.32 -19.05
N ASP A 329 -23.05 21.88 -18.86
CA ASP A 329 -21.98 21.86 -19.86
C ASP A 329 -22.02 20.62 -20.79
N GLY A 330 -22.93 19.68 -20.54
CA GLY A 330 -23.10 18.44 -21.31
C GLY A 330 -22.11 17.32 -20.97
N ASP A 331 -21.41 17.42 -19.84
CA ASP A 331 -20.56 16.36 -19.29
C ASP A 331 -21.38 15.50 -18.31
N ASP A 332 -22.29 14.71 -18.86
CA ASP A 332 -23.19 13.86 -18.08
C ASP A 332 -22.46 12.77 -17.28
N VAL A 333 -21.24 12.40 -17.68
CA VAL A 333 -20.43 11.41 -16.94
C VAL A 333 -19.93 12.02 -15.63
N GLU A 334 -19.35 13.22 -15.69
CA GLU A 334 -18.89 13.93 -14.49
C GLU A 334 -20.07 14.30 -13.58
N ALA A 335 -21.17 14.78 -14.16
CA ALA A 335 -22.41 15.04 -13.44
C ALA A 335 -22.91 13.79 -12.70
N GLU A 336 -22.95 12.64 -13.36
CA GLU A 336 -23.37 11.37 -12.77
C GLU A 336 -22.47 10.98 -11.59
N ILE A 337 -21.15 11.15 -11.71
CA ILE A 337 -20.18 10.86 -10.63
C ILE A 337 -20.44 11.74 -9.40
N LEU A 338 -20.52 13.06 -9.59
CA LEU A 338 -20.64 14.01 -8.49
C LEU A 338 -22.01 13.94 -7.79
N LEU A 339 -23.09 13.81 -8.57
CA LEU A 339 -24.45 13.76 -8.02
C LEU A 339 -24.74 12.41 -7.34
N ASN A 340 -24.27 11.29 -7.89
CA ASN A 340 -24.38 10.01 -7.17
C ASN A 340 -23.55 10.02 -5.88
N LEU A 341 -22.40 10.68 -5.88
CA LEU A 341 -21.59 10.82 -4.68
C LEU A 341 -22.33 11.60 -3.59
N LEU A 342 -22.99 12.71 -3.96
CA LEU A 342 -23.88 13.46 -3.07
C LEU A 342 -24.98 12.56 -2.48
N LEU A 343 -25.70 11.81 -3.31
CA LEU A 343 -26.80 10.95 -2.85
C LEU A 343 -26.33 9.79 -1.97
N THR A 344 -25.12 9.29 -2.21
CA THR A 344 -24.55 8.17 -1.45
C THR A 344 -24.06 8.62 -0.07
N GLU A 345 -23.31 9.72 -0.01
CA GLU A 345 -22.68 10.19 1.23
C GLU A 345 -23.62 11.09 2.05
N PHE A 346 -24.53 11.81 1.38
CA PHE A 346 -25.42 12.82 1.97
C PHE A 346 -26.88 12.66 1.51
N PRO A 347 -27.53 11.50 1.73
CA PRO A 347 -28.89 11.24 1.25
C PRO A 347 -29.96 12.17 1.86
N GLU A 348 -29.65 12.84 2.97
CA GLU A 348 -30.55 13.80 3.62
C GLU A 348 -30.26 15.27 3.26
N ASP A 349 -29.32 15.54 2.34
CA ASP A 349 -29.02 16.90 1.91
C ASP A 349 -30.22 17.56 1.21
N ALA A 350 -30.36 18.87 1.36
CA ALA A 350 -31.48 19.63 0.79
C ALA A 350 -31.53 19.54 -0.75
N ASN A 351 -30.39 19.32 -1.40
CA ASN A 351 -30.28 19.21 -2.85
C ASN A 351 -30.45 17.77 -3.37
N ALA A 352 -30.60 16.77 -2.50
CA ALA A 352 -30.71 15.36 -2.91
C ALA A 352 -31.88 15.11 -3.89
N GLY A 353 -33.01 15.81 -3.70
CA GLY A 353 -34.15 15.71 -4.61
C GLY A 353 -33.83 16.23 -6.02
N GLU A 354 -33.22 17.41 -6.13
CA GLU A 354 -32.85 18.00 -7.44
C GLU A 354 -31.71 17.22 -8.10
N ALA A 355 -30.76 16.69 -7.33
CA ALA A 355 -29.71 15.81 -7.84
C ALA A 355 -30.28 14.54 -8.48
N GLN A 356 -31.27 13.90 -7.84
CA GLN A 356 -31.95 12.74 -8.41
C GLN A 356 -32.71 13.09 -9.70
N GLU A 357 -33.36 14.26 -9.76
CA GLU A 357 -34.06 14.72 -10.97
C GLU A 357 -33.09 14.90 -12.15
N ILE A 358 -31.87 15.40 -11.92
CA ILE A 358 -30.84 15.51 -12.97
C ILE A 358 -30.37 14.12 -13.42
N LEU A 359 -30.10 13.20 -12.49
CA LEU A 359 -29.71 11.83 -12.82
C LEU A 359 -30.78 11.10 -13.63
N ASP A 360 -32.06 11.23 -13.24
CA ASP A 360 -33.18 10.68 -13.98
C ASP A 360 -33.29 11.27 -15.40
N ALA A 361 -32.95 12.56 -15.58
CA ALA A 361 -32.90 13.21 -16.88
C ALA A 361 -31.76 12.67 -17.76
N ILE A 362 -30.58 12.45 -17.19
CA ILE A 362 -29.43 11.83 -17.87
C ILE A 362 -29.80 10.41 -18.35
N ASP A 363 -30.42 9.61 -17.48
CA ASP A 363 -30.84 8.25 -17.83
C ASP A 363 -31.92 8.24 -18.92
N ALA A 364 -32.91 9.13 -18.83
CA ALA A 364 -33.96 9.25 -19.85
C ALA A 364 -33.39 9.66 -21.22
N GLU A 365 -32.40 10.55 -21.26
CA GLU A 365 -31.72 10.95 -22.50
C GLU A 365 -30.90 9.79 -23.09
N ARG A 366 -30.21 9.02 -22.23
CA ARG A 366 -29.46 7.82 -22.64
C ARG A 366 -30.38 6.74 -23.23
N GLU A 367 -31.55 6.51 -22.63
CA GLU A 367 -32.58 5.62 -23.17
C GLU A 367 -33.08 6.09 -24.54
N ARG A 368 -33.36 7.40 -24.69
CA ARG A 368 -33.79 7.98 -25.97
C ARG A 368 -32.75 7.78 -27.07
N ILE A 369 -31.47 8.04 -26.79
CA ILE A 369 -30.37 7.82 -27.75
C ILE A 369 -30.29 6.33 -28.12
N ALA A 370 -30.37 5.43 -27.15
CA ALA A 370 -30.34 3.99 -27.40
C ALA A 370 -31.51 3.51 -28.26
N GLU A 371 -32.72 4.03 -28.05
CA GLU A 371 -33.89 3.74 -28.88
C GLU A 371 -33.72 4.25 -30.32
N GLU A 372 -33.19 5.46 -30.51
CA GLU A 372 -32.92 6.03 -31.84
C GLU A 372 -31.85 5.22 -32.60
N GLU A 373 -30.80 4.79 -31.92
CA GLU A 373 -29.76 3.91 -32.49
C GLU A 373 -30.32 2.53 -32.84
N ALA A 374 -31.16 1.95 -31.97
CA ALA A 374 -31.82 0.67 -32.22
C ALA A 374 -32.76 0.75 -33.43
N GLN A 375 -33.54 1.83 -33.56
CA GLN A 375 -34.39 2.05 -34.71
C GLN A 375 -33.57 2.17 -36.00
N ARG A 376 -32.49 2.95 -35.98
CA ARG A 376 -31.60 3.09 -37.15
C ARG A 376 -30.99 1.76 -37.55
N ALA A 377 -30.51 0.97 -36.59
CA ALA A 377 -29.96 -0.36 -36.86
C ALA A 377 -31.01 -1.31 -37.45
N ALA A 378 -32.26 -1.25 -36.97
CA ALA A 378 -33.36 -2.04 -37.51
C ALA A 378 -33.73 -1.63 -38.94
N GLU A 379 -33.74 -0.32 -39.25
CA GLU A 379 -33.97 0.19 -40.61
C GLU A 379 -32.85 -0.25 -41.57
N GLU A 380 -31.58 -0.14 -41.15
CA GLU A 380 -30.43 -0.61 -41.93
C GLU A 380 -30.44 -2.14 -42.14
N GLU A 381 -30.90 -2.92 -41.16
CA GLU A 381 -31.08 -4.37 -41.33
C GLU A 381 -32.22 -4.70 -42.31
N ALA A 382 -33.35 -4.00 -42.22
CA ALA A 382 -34.48 -4.19 -43.12
C ALA A 382 -34.14 -3.79 -44.57
N GLU A 383 -33.32 -2.77 -44.77
CA GLU A 383 -32.77 -2.42 -46.09
C GLU A 383 -31.86 -3.52 -46.63
N ARG A 384 -30.90 -4.01 -45.83
CA ARG A 384 -30.02 -5.13 -46.22
C ARG A 384 -30.80 -6.40 -46.56
N GLN A 385 -31.87 -6.70 -45.83
CA GLN A 385 -32.72 -7.86 -46.12
C GLN A 385 -33.46 -7.71 -47.46
N ARG A 386 -34.00 -6.53 -47.76
CA ARG A 386 -34.64 -6.24 -49.06
C ARG A 386 -33.65 -6.35 -50.22
N GLU A 387 -32.47 -5.74 -50.08
CA GLU A 387 -31.42 -5.86 -51.10
C GLU A 387 -30.98 -7.30 -51.30
N ALA A 388 -30.90 -8.10 -50.23
CA ALA A 388 -30.57 -9.52 -50.31
C ALA A 388 -31.67 -10.36 -50.98
N GLU A 389 -32.94 -10.05 -50.74
CA GLU A 389 -34.09 -10.69 -51.39
C GLU A 389 -34.12 -10.36 -52.89
N GLU A 390 -33.98 -9.08 -53.26
CA GLU A 390 -33.89 -8.63 -54.65
C GLU A 390 -32.68 -9.27 -55.37
N ALA A 391 -31.52 -9.34 -54.70
CA ALA A 391 -30.34 -10.00 -55.24
C ALA A 391 -30.54 -11.53 -55.41
N ALA A 392 -31.25 -12.18 -54.49
CA ALA A 392 -31.56 -13.59 -54.57
C ALA A 392 -32.54 -13.89 -55.72
N GLU A 393 -33.58 -13.08 -55.89
CA GLU A 393 -34.51 -13.18 -57.01
C GLU A 393 -33.78 -13.02 -58.35
N GLN A 394 -32.93 -11.98 -58.45
CA GLN A 394 -32.14 -11.75 -59.65
C GLN A 394 -31.18 -12.92 -59.93
N ALA A 395 -30.55 -13.49 -58.91
CA ALA A 395 -29.66 -14.65 -59.06
C ALA A 395 -30.40 -15.90 -59.57
N VAL A 396 -31.67 -16.11 -59.16
CA VAL A 396 -32.51 -17.19 -59.71
C VAL A 396 -32.77 -16.98 -61.19
N LEU A 397 -33.13 -15.75 -61.59
CA LEU A 397 -33.37 -15.43 -63.00
C LEU A 397 -32.10 -15.59 -63.85
N ASP A 398 -30.94 -15.19 -63.33
CA ASP A 398 -29.66 -15.39 -64.01
C ASP A 398 -29.30 -16.87 -64.14
N GLY A 399 -29.56 -17.69 -63.10
CA GLY A 399 -29.39 -19.14 -63.17
C GLY A 399 -30.28 -19.80 -64.23
N ILE A 400 -31.52 -19.34 -64.40
CA ILE A 400 -32.42 -19.81 -65.47
C ILE A 400 -31.84 -19.48 -66.85
N ARG A 401 -31.30 -18.27 -67.03
CA ARG A 401 -30.68 -17.86 -68.31
C ARG A 401 -29.46 -18.71 -68.62
N ASP A 402 -28.62 -18.97 -67.61
CA ASP A 402 -27.44 -19.82 -67.75
C ASP A 402 -27.84 -21.26 -68.11
N ASP A 403 -28.83 -21.85 -67.43
CA ASP A 403 -29.35 -23.18 -67.74
C ASP A 403 -29.90 -23.29 -69.18
N ILE A 404 -30.57 -22.24 -69.67
CA ILE A 404 -31.07 -22.17 -71.05
C ILE A 404 -29.91 -22.06 -72.05
N ALA A 405 -28.92 -21.21 -71.77
CA ALA A 405 -27.74 -21.05 -72.61
C ALA A 405 -26.93 -22.35 -72.71
N ASP A 406 -26.79 -23.05 -71.59
CA ASP A 406 -26.15 -24.35 -71.49
C ASP A 406 -26.90 -25.40 -72.32
N ALA A 407 -28.22 -25.54 -72.13
CA ALA A 407 -29.04 -26.47 -72.90
C ALA A 407 -29.03 -26.20 -74.41
N ARG A 408 -28.84 -24.96 -74.85
CA ARG A 408 -28.64 -24.63 -76.28
C ARG A 408 -27.42 -25.33 -76.88
N GLY A 409 -26.39 -25.59 -76.07
CA GLY A 409 -25.13 -26.20 -76.51
C GLY A 409 -25.15 -27.73 -76.57
N TYR A 410 -25.98 -28.40 -75.77
CA TYR A 410 -25.96 -29.87 -75.63
C TYR A 410 -27.34 -30.55 -75.53
N GLY A 411 -28.43 -29.78 -75.45
CA GLY A 411 -29.79 -30.29 -75.35
C GLY A 411 -30.31 -30.89 -76.66
N GLY A 412 -31.35 -31.72 -76.57
CA GLY A 412 -32.10 -32.19 -77.74
C GLY A 412 -33.01 -31.09 -78.31
N ASP A 413 -33.42 -31.22 -79.58
CA ASP A 413 -34.32 -30.26 -80.21
C ASP A 413 -35.74 -30.35 -79.61
N LEU A 414 -36.24 -29.23 -79.08
CA LEU A 414 -37.61 -29.06 -78.59
C LEU A 414 -38.48 -28.42 -79.68
N ALA A 415 -39.47 -29.15 -80.17
CA ALA A 415 -40.42 -28.62 -81.14
C ALA A 415 -41.25 -27.47 -80.54
N ALA A 416 -41.63 -26.51 -81.39
CA ALA A 416 -42.57 -25.46 -81.02
C ALA A 416 -43.94 -26.06 -80.66
N PRO A 417 -44.66 -25.48 -79.68
CA PRO A 417 -45.98 -25.95 -79.28
C PRO A 417 -47.02 -25.70 -80.39
N GLU A 418 -48.09 -26.48 -80.39
CA GLU A 418 -49.16 -26.35 -81.38
C GLU A 418 -50.11 -25.21 -81.01
N ASP A 419 -50.46 -24.35 -81.97
CA ASP A 419 -51.53 -23.37 -81.80
C ASP A 419 -52.89 -24.07 -81.82
N THR A 420 -53.58 -24.05 -80.70
CA THR A 420 -54.85 -24.74 -80.46
C THR A 420 -56.06 -23.79 -80.47
N GLY A 421 -55.86 -22.51 -80.79
CA GLY A 421 -56.92 -21.52 -80.91
C GLY A 421 -56.67 -20.29 -80.06
N SER A 422 -57.74 -19.65 -79.58
CA SER A 422 -57.64 -18.40 -78.84
C SER A 422 -57.48 -18.63 -77.33
N SER A 423 -56.64 -17.83 -76.68
CA SER A 423 -56.52 -17.77 -75.21
C SER A 423 -57.73 -17.10 -74.55
N GLY A 424 -58.53 -16.34 -75.31
CA GLY A 424 -59.62 -15.52 -74.77
C GLY A 424 -59.17 -14.27 -74.02
N SER A 425 -57.87 -14.02 -73.91
CA SER A 425 -57.27 -12.80 -73.36
C SER A 425 -56.32 -12.15 -74.38
N GLY A 426 -55.71 -11.01 -74.04
CA GLY A 426 -54.60 -10.43 -74.84
C GLY A 426 -53.25 -11.11 -74.60
N GLU A 427 -53.18 -12.07 -73.68
CA GLU A 427 -51.97 -12.80 -73.31
C GLU A 427 -51.89 -14.14 -74.04
N VAL A 428 -50.70 -14.73 -74.04
CA VAL A 428 -50.48 -16.09 -74.54
C VAL A 428 -50.85 -17.06 -73.44
N LEU A 429 -51.67 -18.07 -73.76
CA LEU A 429 -51.92 -19.18 -72.83
C LEU A 429 -51.10 -20.39 -73.28
N LEU A 430 -50.06 -20.75 -72.53
CA LEU A 430 -49.21 -21.91 -72.81
C LEU A 430 -49.61 -23.07 -71.89
N GLU A 431 -50.06 -24.17 -72.49
CA GLU A 431 -50.47 -25.39 -71.79
C GLU A 431 -49.47 -26.52 -72.08
N ILE A 432 -48.73 -26.95 -71.05
CA ILE A 432 -47.74 -28.02 -71.15
C ILE A 432 -48.24 -29.27 -70.43
N GLY A 433 -48.36 -30.36 -71.17
CA GLY A 433 -48.71 -31.68 -70.67
C GLY A 433 -47.47 -32.51 -70.34
N ASN A 434 -47.50 -33.19 -69.20
CA ASN A 434 -46.52 -34.19 -68.79
C ASN A 434 -47.20 -35.56 -68.73
N SER A 435 -46.83 -36.46 -69.64
CA SER A 435 -47.30 -37.85 -69.67
C SER A 435 -46.27 -38.82 -69.07
N THR A 436 -45.24 -38.29 -68.40
CA THR A 436 -44.21 -39.07 -67.69
C THR A 436 -44.58 -39.23 -66.22
N ASN A 437 -43.93 -40.17 -65.52
CA ASN A 437 -44.07 -40.33 -64.06
C ASN A 437 -43.08 -39.47 -63.25
N VAL A 438 -42.25 -38.67 -63.91
CA VAL A 438 -41.31 -37.75 -63.26
C VAL A 438 -41.79 -36.32 -63.43
N GLN A 439 -41.48 -35.43 -62.50
CA GLN A 439 -41.83 -34.02 -62.63
C GLN A 439 -40.95 -33.39 -63.71
N LEU A 440 -41.57 -32.57 -64.56
CA LEU A 440 -40.87 -31.72 -65.52
C LEU A 440 -40.71 -30.33 -64.94
N GLU A 441 -39.60 -29.70 -65.25
CA GLU A 441 -39.36 -28.28 -65.05
C GLU A 441 -39.18 -27.64 -66.42
N VAL A 442 -39.97 -26.60 -66.67
CA VAL A 442 -39.93 -25.79 -67.89
C VAL A 442 -39.28 -24.47 -67.53
N LEU A 443 -38.13 -24.20 -68.12
CA LEU A 443 -37.40 -22.94 -67.99
C LEU A 443 -37.65 -22.13 -69.25
N TYR A 444 -37.88 -20.82 -69.12
CA TYR A 444 -38.09 -19.96 -70.28
C TYR A 444 -37.46 -18.59 -70.09
N THR A 445 -36.98 -18.00 -71.19
CA THR A 445 -36.49 -16.62 -71.22
C THR A 445 -36.88 -15.93 -72.53
N GLY A 446 -37.38 -14.70 -72.46
CA GLY A 446 -37.90 -13.93 -73.58
C GLY A 446 -38.35 -12.54 -73.12
N PRO A 447 -39.56 -12.07 -73.47
CA PRO A 447 -40.19 -10.90 -72.83
C PRO A 447 -40.22 -10.95 -71.30
N GLU A 448 -40.29 -12.16 -70.73
CA GLU A 448 -40.05 -12.43 -69.30
C GLU A 448 -39.17 -13.69 -69.14
N THR A 449 -38.53 -13.82 -67.98
CA THR A 449 -37.74 -15.00 -67.59
C THR A 449 -38.43 -15.67 -66.42
N GLY A 450 -38.58 -16.99 -66.46
CA GLY A 450 -39.22 -17.71 -65.37
C GLY A 450 -39.08 -19.21 -65.51
N SER A 451 -39.70 -19.91 -64.56
CA SER A 451 -39.84 -21.36 -64.61
C SER A 451 -41.16 -21.80 -64.00
N PHE A 452 -41.65 -22.95 -64.45
CA PHE A 452 -42.74 -23.64 -63.78
C PHE A 452 -42.52 -25.15 -63.84
N THR A 453 -43.16 -25.87 -62.92
CA THR A 453 -43.07 -27.34 -62.88
C THR A 453 -44.38 -27.95 -63.32
N VAL A 454 -44.29 -29.06 -64.04
CA VAL A 454 -45.44 -29.88 -64.44
C VAL A 454 -45.31 -31.21 -63.73
N ASN A 455 -46.24 -31.48 -62.81
CA ASN A 455 -46.20 -32.68 -61.99
C ASN A 455 -46.17 -33.96 -62.85
N GLY A 456 -45.47 -34.97 -62.33
CA GLY A 456 -45.48 -36.29 -62.94
C GLY A 456 -46.87 -36.92 -62.87
N CYS A 457 -47.24 -37.62 -63.92
CA CYS A 457 -48.46 -38.39 -63.99
C CYS A 457 -48.23 -39.84 -63.54
N SER A 458 -48.82 -40.22 -62.41
CA SER A 458 -48.66 -41.56 -61.81
C SER A 458 -49.21 -42.69 -62.68
N ASP A 459 -50.26 -42.42 -63.45
CA ASP A 459 -51.05 -43.45 -64.15
C ASP A 459 -51.07 -43.24 -65.68
N CYS A 460 -50.13 -42.44 -66.20
CA CYS A 460 -50.07 -42.13 -67.62
C CYS A 460 -49.50 -43.26 -68.47
N SER A 461 -50.12 -43.50 -69.63
CA SER A 461 -49.51 -44.28 -70.71
C SER A 461 -48.31 -43.51 -71.27
N SER A 462 -47.29 -44.20 -71.78
CA SER A 462 -46.07 -43.59 -72.36
C SER A 462 -46.28 -42.86 -73.70
N GLN A 463 -47.46 -42.25 -73.91
CA GLN A 463 -47.86 -41.56 -75.14
C GLN A 463 -48.78 -40.39 -74.80
N CYS A 464 -48.51 -39.25 -75.42
CA CYS A 464 -49.42 -38.11 -75.44
C CYS A 464 -50.65 -38.44 -76.28
N SER A 465 -51.68 -38.96 -75.62
CA SER A 465 -53.03 -39.11 -76.16
C SER A 465 -53.98 -38.26 -75.33
N ASP A 466 -55.04 -37.73 -75.97
CA ASP A 466 -55.91 -36.63 -75.52
C ASP A 466 -56.49 -36.69 -74.08
N TRP A 467 -56.23 -37.73 -73.29
CA TRP A 467 -56.89 -37.95 -71.99
C TRP A 467 -55.97 -38.41 -70.84
N VAL A 468 -54.66 -38.55 -71.05
CA VAL A 468 -53.76 -39.11 -70.02
C VAL A 468 -52.44 -38.33 -69.93
N ALA A 469 -52.51 -37.06 -69.55
CA ALA A 469 -51.38 -36.24 -69.14
C ALA A 469 -51.81 -35.27 -68.03
N VAL A 470 -50.87 -34.89 -67.16
CA VAL A 470 -51.06 -33.76 -66.24
C VAL A 470 -50.66 -32.50 -66.97
N TYR A 471 -51.58 -31.55 -67.09
CA TYR A 471 -51.32 -30.28 -67.76
C TYR A 471 -51.15 -29.16 -66.74
N GLU A 472 -50.19 -28.29 -67.01
CA GLU A 472 -50.07 -26.99 -66.35
C GLU A 472 -50.18 -25.89 -67.40
N THR A 473 -50.86 -24.82 -67.02
CA THR A 473 -51.17 -23.71 -67.91
C THR A 473 -50.57 -22.43 -67.33
N VAL A 474 -49.71 -21.77 -68.09
CA VAL A 474 -49.08 -20.49 -67.73
C VAL A 474 -49.53 -19.40 -68.70
N SER A 475 -49.75 -18.19 -68.18
CA SER A 475 -50.00 -17.00 -69.00
C SER A 475 -48.68 -16.28 -69.22
N LEU A 476 -48.33 -15.99 -70.48
CA LEU A 476 -47.08 -15.32 -70.84
C LEU A 476 -47.36 -14.08 -71.72
N PRO A 477 -46.55 -13.01 -71.62
CA PRO A 477 -46.52 -11.96 -72.62
C PRO A 477 -46.19 -12.51 -74.02
N ALA A 478 -46.73 -11.90 -75.07
CA ALA A 478 -46.40 -12.29 -76.44
C ALA A 478 -44.95 -11.92 -76.81
N GLY A 479 -44.29 -12.78 -77.58
CA GLY A 479 -42.93 -12.57 -78.08
C GLY A 479 -42.16 -13.86 -78.31
N GLU A 480 -40.86 -13.71 -78.58
CA GLU A 480 -39.94 -14.82 -78.78
C GLU A 480 -39.39 -15.32 -77.45
N TYR A 481 -39.52 -16.62 -77.19
CA TYR A 481 -39.00 -17.30 -76.00
C TYR A 481 -38.00 -18.39 -76.37
N GLU A 482 -36.94 -18.49 -75.59
CA GLU A 482 -36.08 -19.67 -75.53
C GLU A 482 -36.54 -20.54 -74.36
N VAL A 483 -36.82 -21.81 -74.62
CA VAL A 483 -37.45 -22.71 -73.67
C VAL A 483 -36.63 -23.99 -73.51
N VAL A 484 -36.45 -24.40 -72.26
CA VAL A 484 -35.89 -25.68 -71.89
C VAL A 484 -36.92 -26.50 -71.13
N VAL A 485 -37.03 -27.78 -71.49
CA VAL A 485 -37.79 -28.77 -70.72
C VAL A 485 -36.82 -29.81 -70.18
N ARG A 486 -36.79 -29.98 -68.86
CA ARG A 486 -35.94 -30.96 -68.17
C ARG A 486 -36.72 -31.70 -67.08
N THR A 487 -36.16 -32.78 -66.57
CA THR A 487 -36.73 -33.55 -65.44
C THR A 487 -36.12 -33.10 -64.12
N THR A 488 -36.91 -32.95 -63.06
CA THR A 488 -36.39 -32.70 -61.69
C THR A 488 -36.13 -34.03 -60.99
N GLY A 489 -34.95 -34.21 -60.41
CA GLY A 489 -34.59 -35.42 -59.64
C GLY A 489 -34.29 -36.68 -60.47
N TYR A 490 -34.31 -36.60 -61.79
CA TYR A 490 -33.90 -37.67 -62.71
C TYR A 490 -32.90 -37.11 -63.73
N SER A 491 -31.88 -37.90 -64.10
CA SER A 491 -30.89 -37.49 -65.10
C SER A 491 -31.40 -37.87 -66.49
N ALA A 492 -32.13 -36.96 -67.13
CA ALA A 492 -32.47 -37.01 -68.55
C ALA A 492 -31.79 -35.84 -69.27
N TYR A 493 -31.50 -36.01 -70.56
CA TYR A 493 -31.01 -34.91 -71.38
C TYR A 493 -32.10 -33.83 -71.49
N PRO A 494 -31.78 -32.54 -71.25
CA PRO A 494 -32.74 -31.46 -71.45
C PRO A 494 -33.03 -31.28 -72.94
N TYR A 495 -34.23 -30.76 -73.24
CA TYR A 495 -34.62 -30.37 -74.59
C TYR A 495 -34.71 -28.84 -74.66
N TYR A 496 -34.23 -28.25 -75.75
CA TYR A 496 -34.15 -26.81 -75.98
C TYR A 496 -34.86 -26.41 -77.27
N GLY A 497 -35.60 -25.30 -77.27
CA GLY A 497 -36.24 -24.75 -78.46
C GLY A 497 -36.50 -23.25 -78.38
N ALA A 498 -36.60 -22.60 -79.53
CA ALA A 498 -37.01 -21.20 -79.64
C ALA A 498 -38.44 -21.14 -80.18
N TRP A 499 -39.34 -20.48 -79.46
CA TRP A 499 -40.77 -20.41 -79.72
C TRP A 499 -41.20 -18.96 -79.96
N ASP A 500 -41.96 -18.72 -81.02
CA ASP A 500 -42.59 -17.43 -81.28
C ASP A 500 -44.07 -17.52 -80.89
N LEU A 501 -44.45 -16.83 -79.82
CA LEU A 501 -45.76 -16.93 -79.20
C LEU A 501 -46.58 -15.65 -79.46
N ASN A 502 -47.65 -15.79 -80.23
CA ASN A 502 -48.50 -14.67 -80.65
C ASN A 502 -49.56 -14.33 -79.59
N SER A 503 -49.76 -13.04 -79.36
CA SER A 503 -50.80 -12.51 -78.46
C SER A 503 -52.19 -13.04 -78.83
N GLY A 504 -52.95 -13.46 -77.82
CA GLY A 504 -54.33 -13.92 -77.97
C GLY A 504 -54.48 -15.38 -78.40
N ASN A 505 -53.38 -16.11 -78.56
CA ASN A 505 -53.38 -17.52 -78.94
C ASN A 505 -53.14 -18.44 -77.73
N LYS A 506 -53.70 -19.64 -77.80
CA LYS A 506 -53.46 -20.75 -76.88
C LYS A 506 -52.54 -21.76 -77.55
N TYR A 507 -51.40 -22.03 -76.93
CA TYR A 507 -50.44 -23.02 -77.38
C TYR A 507 -50.48 -24.25 -76.48
N THR A 508 -50.43 -25.44 -77.06
CA THR A 508 -50.42 -26.71 -76.31
C THR A 508 -49.25 -27.58 -76.76
N SER A 509 -48.54 -28.18 -75.81
CA SER A 509 -47.51 -29.19 -76.06
C SER A 509 -47.62 -30.31 -75.03
N CYS A 510 -47.21 -31.52 -75.39
CA CYS A 510 -47.17 -32.64 -74.46
C CYS A 510 -45.87 -33.42 -74.59
N TYR A 511 -45.25 -33.73 -73.46
CA TYR A 511 -43.96 -34.40 -73.37
C TYR A 511 -44.08 -35.79 -72.71
N TYR A 512 -43.30 -36.73 -73.21
CA TYR A 512 -43.15 -38.09 -72.67
C TYR A 512 -41.69 -38.54 -72.79
N LEU A 513 -41.26 -39.49 -71.95
CA LEU A 513 -39.91 -40.06 -72.03
C LEU A 513 -39.94 -41.30 -72.93
N THR A 514 -39.09 -41.31 -73.95
CA THR A 514 -38.79 -42.52 -74.72
C THR A 514 -37.63 -43.24 -74.04
N GLY A 515 -37.91 -44.41 -73.44
CA GLY A 515 -36.91 -45.25 -72.80
C GLY A 515 -36.01 -46.02 -73.76
#